data_AF-A0A5N0EI69-F1
#
_entry.id   AF-A0A5N0EI69-F1
#
_cell.length_a   1.000
_cell.length_b   1.000
_cell.length_c   1.000
_cell.angle_alpha   90.00
_cell.angle_beta   90.00
_cell.angle_gamma   90.00
#
_symmetry.space_group_name_H-M   'P 1'
#
loop_
_entity.id
_entity.type
_entity.pdbx_description
1 polymer ?
#
loop_
_entity_poly.entity_id
_entity_poly.type
_entity_poly.pdbx_seq_one_letter_code
_entity_poly.pdbx_strand_id
1 'polypeptide(L)'
;MASREITVRLAKADWRIVSDAADCAGMSIEAYISWGVRLLALQAVPGAASPGPGFARPEQSRRAKTPVEQPESAVWEQCFAERLSHHAEQFREV
;
A
#
# COMPACT_ATOMS: atom_id res chain seq x y z
N MET A 1 6.86 -26.92 13.78
CA MET A 1 7.75 -26.43 12.70
C MET A 1 9.05 -25.96 13.33
N ALA A 2 10.20 -26.25 12.74
CA ALA A 2 11.48 -25.80 13.27
C ALA A 2 11.66 -24.30 13.01
N SER A 3 11.77 -23.50 14.08
CA SER A 3 12.16 -22.09 14.00
C SER A 3 13.67 -21.96 14.08
N ARG A 4 14.23 -21.01 13.34
CA ARG A 4 15.64 -20.62 13.43
C ARG A 4 15.70 -19.14 13.77
N GLU A 5 16.51 -18.79 14.75
CA GLU A 5 16.77 -17.41 15.12
C GLU A 5 17.96 -16.88 14.30
N ILE A 6 17.81 -15.69 13.73
CA ILE A 6 18.84 -15.04 12.90
C ILE A 6 19.02 -13.62 13.40
N THR A 7 20.23 -13.28 13.82
CA THR A 7 20.58 -11.90 14.20
C THR A 7 21.14 -11.17 12.99
N VAL A 8 20.54 -10.02 12.66
CA VAL A 8 20.99 -9.15 11.56
C VAL A 8 21.52 -7.85 12.14
N ARG A 9 22.68 -7.41 11.65
CA ARG A 9 23.25 -6.10 12.01
C ARG A 9 22.98 -5.10 10.89
N LEU A 10 22.47 -3.94 11.26
CA LEU A 10 22.16 -2.84 10.36
C LEU A 10 22.97 -1.62 10.78
N ALA A 11 23.33 -0.78 9.81
CA ALA A 11 23.87 0.54 10.15
C ALA A 11 22.77 1.36 10.84
N LYS A 12 23.18 2.31 11.69
CA LYS A 12 22.23 3.15 12.45
C LYS A 12 21.27 3.93 11.55
N ALA A 13 21.73 4.36 10.38
CA ALA A 13 20.89 5.05 9.40
C ALA A 13 19.82 4.11 8.83
N ASP A 14 20.19 2.91 8.41
CA ASP A 14 19.26 1.91 7.87
C ASP A 14 18.24 1.46 8.92
N TRP A 15 18.65 1.31 10.17
CA TRP A 15 17.75 1.00 11.28
C TRP A 15 16.64 2.05 11.44
N ARG A 16 16.97 3.34 11.34
CA ARG A 16 15.98 4.41 11.42
C ARG A 16 14.97 4.32 10.27
N ILE A 17 15.47 4.10 9.06
CA ILE A 17 14.61 3.97 7.87
C ILE A 17 13.62 2.81 8.04
N VAL A 18 14.10 1.65 8.52
CA VAL A 18 13.24 0.48 8.75
C VAL A 18 12.23 0.72 9.87
N SER A 19 12.65 1.37 10.96
CA SER A 19 11.76 1.72 12.08
C SER A 19 10.64 2.67 11.62
N ASP A 20 11.01 3.76 10.95
CA ASP A 20 10.05 4.75 10.46
C ASP A 20 9.08 4.12 9.46
N ALA A 21 9.55 3.22 8.60
CA ALA A 21 8.69 2.50 7.65
C ALA A 21 7.72 1.53 8.34
N ALA A 22 8.16 0.84 9.38
CA ALA A 22 7.30 -0.04 10.19
C ALA A 22 6.22 0.77 10.93
N ASP A 23 6.61 1.90 11.52
CA ASP A 23 5.70 2.82 12.22
C ASP A 23 4.66 3.40 11.24
N CYS A 24 5.09 3.85 10.06
CA CYS A 24 4.19 4.32 9.00
C CYS A 24 3.20 3.23 8.53
N ALA A 25 3.62 1.97 8.54
CA ALA A 25 2.77 0.83 8.20
C ALA A 25 1.87 0.38 9.37
N GLY A 26 2.04 0.95 10.57
CA GLY A 26 1.33 0.52 11.79
C GLY A 26 1.71 -0.90 12.23
N MET A 27 2.94 -1.34 11.94
CA MET A 27 3.43 -2.69 12.20
C MET A 27 4.57 -2.68 13.21
N SER A 28 4.75 -3.79 13.93
CA SER A 28 6.02 -4.00 14.65
C SER A 28 7.16 -4.24 13.65
N ILE A 29 8.39 -3.91 14.05
CA ILE A 29 9.58 -4.10 13.21
C ILE A 29 9.73 -5.56 12.77
N GLU A 30 9.50 -6.52 13.68
CA GLU A 30 9.56 -7.95 13.37
C GLU A 30 8.52 -8.37 12.32
N ALA A 31 7.29 -7.85 12.44
CA ALA A 31 6.22 -8.12 11.48
C ALA A 31 6.53 -7.50 10.11
N TYR A 32 7.05 -6.27 10.10
CA TYR A 32 7.46 -5.57 8.88
C TYR A 32 8.58 -6.32 8.14
N ILE A 33 9.63 -6.75 8.86
CA ILE A 33 10.73 -7.54 8.29
C ILE A 33 10.21 -8.89 7.78
N SER A 34 9.38 -9.59 8.57
CA SER A 34 8.80 -10.88 8.17
C SER A 34 7.95 -10.76 6.90
N TRP A 35 7.19 -9.67 6.77
CA TRP A 35 6.43 -9.36 5.56
C TRP A 35 7.34 -9.12 4.36
N GLY A 36 8.39 -8.30 4.52
CA GLY A 36 9.36 -8.04 3.45
C GLY A 36 10.08 -9.30 2.97
N VAL A 37 10.50 -10.17 3.88
CA VAL A 37 11.13 -11.46 3.54
C VAL A 37 10.18 -12.36 2.77
N ARG A 38 8.90 -12.44 3.16
CA ARG A 38 7.89 -13.21 2.41
C ARG A 38 7.70 -12.66 1.00
N LEU A 39 7.64 -11.33 0.86
CA LEU A 39 7.49 -10.69 -0.44
C LEU A 39 8.69 -11.01 -1.36
N LEU A 40 9.92 -10.90 -0.84
CA LEU A 40 11.13 -11.25 -1.59
C LEU A 40 11.18 -12.73 -1.94
N ALA A 41 10.76 -13.62 -1.03
CA ALA A 41 10.71 -15.05 -1.30
C ALA A 41 9.72 -15.39 -2.43
N LEU A 42 8.57 -14.71 -2.49
CA LEU A 42 7.61 -14.87 -3.58
C LEU A 42 8.19 -14.41 -4.93
N GLN A 43 9.02 -13.36 -4.93
CA GLN A 43 9.67 -12.84 -6.14
C GLN A 43 10.86 -13.69 -6.60
N ALA A 44 11.54 -14.38 -5.68
CA ALA A 44 12.72 -15.17 -5.97
C ALA A 44 12.42 -16.54 -6.61
N VAL A 45 11.15 -16.89 -6.81
CA VAL A 45 10.74 -18.18 -7.41
C VAL A 45 11.24 -18.26 -8.86
N PRO A 46 12.17 -19.18 -9.19
CA PRO A 46 12.69 -19.32 -10.54
C PRO A 46 11.56 -19.72 -11.50
N GLY A 47 11.25 -18.86 -12.47
CA GLY A 47 10.17 -19.05 -13.45
C GLY A 47 8.97 -18.12 -13.28
N ALA A 48 8.90 -17.33 -12.21
CA ALA A 48 8.01 -16.17 -12.16
C ALA A 48 8.63 -15.03 -12.99
N ALA A 49 7.90 -14.51 -13.98
CA ALA A 49 8.37 -13.38 -14.78
C ALA A 49 8.77 -12.22 -13.86
N SER A 50 10.05 -11.87 -13.86
CA SER A 50 10.63 -10.81 -13.05
C SER A 50 9.89 -9.49 -13.31
N PRO A 51 9.17 -8.91 -12.33
CA PRO A 51 8.89 -7.48 -12.40
C PRO A 51 10.22 -6.80 -12.12
N GLY A 52 10.75 -6.07 -13.11
CA GLY A 52 12.09 -5.47 -13.06
C GLY A 52 12.34 -4.54 -11.85
N PRO A 53 13.55 -3.96 -11.74
CA PRO A 53 14.00 -3.19 -10.59
C PRO A 53 13.38 -1.79 -10.63
N GLY A 54 12.08 -1.71 -10.39
CA GLY A 54 11.38 -0.51 -10.00
C GLY A 54 10.69 -0.83 -8.71
N PHE A 55 10.70 0.11 -7.76
CA PHE A 55 9.75 0.13 -6.66
C PHE A 55 8.34 0.14 -7.27
N ALA A 56 7.81 -1.03 -7.61
CA ALA A 56 6.43 -1.19 -7.97
C ALA A 56 5.66 -1.01 -6.67
N ARG A 57 5.16 0.22 -6.48
CA ARG A 57 3.92 0.50 -5.75
C ARG A 57 3.02 -0.74 -5.84
N PRO A 58 2.39 -1.22 -4.76
CA PRO A 58 1.46 -2.33 -4.87
C PRO A 58 0.35 -1.89 -5.83
N GLU A 59 0.47 -2.29 -7.09
CA GLU A 59 -0.56 -2.19 -8.10
C GLU A 59 -1.71 -3.01 -7.54
N GLN A 60 -2.77 -2.31 -7.14
CA GLN A 60 -4.02 -2.92 -6.75
C GLN A 60 -4.38 -3.94 -7.83
N SER A 61 -4.40 -5.21 -7.44
CA SER A 61 -4.80 -6.32 -8.29
C SER A 61 -6.12 -5.94 -8.97
N ARG A 62 -6.04 -5.60 -10.25
CA ARG A 62 -7.20 -5.23 -11.05
C ARG A 62 -7.97 -6.50 -11.32
N ARG A 63 -8.87 -6.81 -10.37
CA ARG A 63 -9.84 -7.89 -10.41
C ARG A 63 -10.50 -7.90 -11.80
N ALA A 64 -10.53 -9.06 -12.42
CA ALA A 64 -11.11 -9.27 -13.74
C ALA A 64 -12.49 -8.60 -13.84
N LYS A 65 -12.68 -7.77 -14.88
CA LYS A 65 -13.94 -7.10 -15.19
C LYS A 65 -15.04 -8.12 -15.38
N THR A 66 -15.99 -8.15 -14.47
CA THR A 66 -17.36 -8.59 -14.73
C THR A 66 -18.17 -7.34 -15.10
N PRO A 67 -19.04 -7.37 -16.13
CA PRO A 67 -19.70 -6.18 -16.62
C PRO A 67 -20.99 -5.88 -15.86
N VAL A 68 -21.23 -4.58 -15.65
CA VAL A 68 -22.50 -3.91 -15.31
C VAL A 68 -23.05 -4.19 -13.91
N GLU A 69 -22.69 -3.31 -12.98
CA GLU A 69 -23.66 -2.47 -12.28
C GLU A 69 -23.05 -1.06 -12.18
N GLN A 70 -23.88 -0.02 -12.29
CA GLN A 70 -23.44 1.37 -12.14
C GLN A 70 -22.60 1.51 -10.87
N PRO A 71 -21.34 1.99 -10.94
CA PRO A 71 -20.54 2.08 -9.75
C PRO A 71 -21.12 3.18 -8.88
N GLU A 72 -21.47 2.83 -7.64
CA GLU A 72 -21.81 3.74 -6.55
C GLU A 72 -20.80 4.91 -6.41
N SER A 73 -19.59 4.72 -6.94
CA SER A 73 -18.56 5.76 -7.13
C SER A 73 -19.02 6.96 -7.97
N ALA A 74 -19.83 6.76 -9.02
CA ALA A 74 -20.33 7.86 -9.84
C ALA A 74 -21.39 8.68 -9.10
N VAL A 75 -22.21 8.03 -8.27
CA VAL A 75 -23.18 8.70 -7.38
C VAL A 75 -22.43 9.45 -6.27
N TRP A 76 -21.36 8.87 -5.74
CA TRP A 76 -20.52 9.52 -4.73
C TRP A 76 -19.83 10.78 -5.27
N GLU A 77 -19.28 10.73 -6.48
CA GLU A 77 -18.66 11.90 -7.13
C GLU A 77 -19.66 13.04 -7.35
N GLN A 78 -20.89 12.71 -7.77
CA GLN A 78 -21.96 13.70 -7.94
C GLN A 78 -22.38 14.32 -6.60
N CYS A 79 -22.61 13.51 -5.56
CA CYS A 79 -22.96 14.03 -4.23
C CYS A 79 -21.81 14.80 -3.55
N PHE A 80 -20.57 14.50 -3.89
CA PHE A 80 -19.41 15.26 -3.41
C PHE A 80 -19.31 16.61 -4.11
N ALA A 81 -19.45 16.65 -5.43
CA ALA A 81 -19.44 17.88 -6.22
C ALA A 81 -20.60 18.82 -5.82
N GLU A 82 -21.80 18.29 -5.57
CA GLU A 82 -22.94 19.06 -5.06
C GLU A 82 -22.68 19.64 -3.68
N ARG A 83 -22.18 18.83 -2.73
CA ARG A 83 -21.85 19.33 -1.38
C ARG A 83 -20.78 20.40 -1.40
N LEU A 84 -19.76 20.25 -2.24
CA LEU A 84 -18.66 21.20 -2.35
C LEU A 84 -19.12 22.51 -2.98
N SER A 85 -20.02 22.44 -3.97
CA SER A 85 -20.62 23.64 -4.59
C SER A 85 -21.52 24.39 -3.60
N HIS A 86 -22.36 23.68 -2.85
CA HIS A 86 -23.20 24.30 -1.82
C HIS A 86 -22.37 24.93 -0.70
N HIS A 87 -21.25 24.28 -0.31
CA HIS A 87 -20.32 24.87 0.66
C HIS A 87 -19.64 26.11 0.08
N ALA A 88 -19.19 26.09 -1.17
CA ALA A 88 -18.52 27.24 -1.79
C ALA A 88 -19.43 28.47 -1.90
N GLU A 89 -20.72 28.30 -2.18
CA GLU A 89 -21.70 29.39 -2.22
C GLU A 89 -21.87 30.07 -0.84
N GLN A 90 -21.71 29.33 0.27
CA GLN A 90 -21.76 29.90 1.64
C GLN A 90 -20.60 30.87 1.95
N PHE A 91 -19.50 30.81 1.19
CA PHE A 91 -18.36 31.73 1.34
C PHE A 91 -18.35 32.82 0.28
N ARG A 92 -19.39 32.90 -0.57
CA ARG A 92 -19.46 33.83 -1.69
C ARG A 92 -20.25 35.11 -1.40
N GLU A 93 -20.97 35.15 -0.27
CA GLU A 93 -21.76 36.32 0.18
C GLU A 93 -21.10 37.13 1.32
N VAL A 94 -19.76 37.23 1.34
CA VAL A 94 -19.03 38.20 2.18
C VAL A 94 -18.31 39.23 1.31
#